data_AF-A0A523QCW8-F1
#
_entry.id   AF-A0A523QCW8-F1
#
_cell.length_a   1.000
_cell.length_b   1.000
_cell.length_c   1.000
_cell.angle_alpha   90.00
_cell.angle_beta   90.00
_cell.angle_gamma   90.00
#
_symmetry.space_group_name_H-M   'P 1'
#
loop_
_entity.id
_entity.type
_entity.pdbx_description
1 polymer ?
#
loop_
_entity_poly.entity_id
_entity_poly.type
_entity_poly.pdbx_seq_one_letter_code
_entity_poly.pdbx_strand_id
1 'polypeptide(L)'
;IGNYDLGICGSDWIEELLAKYPSSALMKVNDLKYGEGALYAAASAAAGVDSVEAVRARPDTIRIASEYPNLAESFAINTRLKHFSVFPLWGGAEVYPPESADLALVGTAEEFSFYGLVPISRVLSISAFLIANHDSWKAKELSKMVAPIEKALMPEKAGGKTWGEKRSPGKEMRYPAPEADKDVVRLALPDGHQQAPTQQLLSQAGIRLDDYPSEKGNRRPSINLEGVSVKVIRPQDMPLQVANDNFDLAITGRDWLTEHLCQFPSSPVKELLDLKLGRVKVVAVVSQELDIADIRDLSESERALPLRVASEYINIADRYARDNRLNRYRLIPTWGASEAFLPEDADLLIENTQTGRTLAQHKLRIIDTLFESTACLIGSARRVSSPAKKERMESITKTLRKAAEEI
;
A
#
# COMPACT_ATOMS: atom_id res chain seq x y z
N ILE A 1 17.55 -1.47 10.51
CA ILE A 1 17.32 -2.02 11.87
C ILE A 1 18.49 -2.87 12.34
N GLY A 2 19.20 -3.55 11.42
CA GLY A 2 20.46 -4.24 11.75
C GLY A 2 20.28 -5.68 12.24
N ASN A 3 19.09 -6.26 12.06
CA ASN A 3 18.82 -7.66 12.41
C ASN A 3 19.64 -8.64 11.55
N TYR A 4 19.99 -8.23 10.32
CA TYR A 4 20.70 -9.04 9.36
C TYR A 4 21.98 -8.34 8.88
N ASP A 5 23.02 -9.14 8.69
CA ASP A 5 24.33 -8.67 8.21
C ASP A 5 24.38 -8.55 6.68
N LEU A 6 23.68 -9.44 5.98
CA LEU A 6 23.60 -9.56 4.52
C LEU A 6 22.15 -9.79 4.10
N GLY A 7 21.81 -9.38 2.88
CA GLY A 7 20.52 -9.66 2.26
C GLY A 7 20.56 -9.51 0.75
N ILE A 8 19.50 -9.94 0.07
CA ILE A 8 19.30 -9.69 -1.35
C ILE A 8 17.99 -8.96 -1.53
N CYS A 9 18.01 -7.83 -2.22
CA CYS A 9 16.83 -6.98 -2.42
C CYS A 9 16.90 -6.26 -3.76
N GLY A 10 15.74 -5.85 -4.30
CA GLY A 10 15.67 -5.01 -5.49
C GLY A 10 16.26 -3.62 -5.26
N SER A 11 16.92 -3.05 -6.26
CA SER A 11 17.50 -1.71 -6.17
C SER A 11 16.46 -0.61 -5.98
N ASP A 12 15.24 -0.80 -6.44
CA ASP A 12 14.09 0.07 -6.15
C ASP A 12 13.89 0.30 -4.65
N TRP A 13 13.83 -0.75 -3.85
CA TRP A 13 13.67 -0.64 -2.39
C TRP A 13 14.91 -0.09 -1.69
N ILE A 14 16.11 -0.38 -2.23
CA ILE A 14 17.36 0.18 -1.73
C ILE A 14 17.40 1.69 -1.95
N GLU A 15 17.12 2.15 -3.17
CA GLU A 15 17.13 3.58 -3.50
C GLU A 15 15.97 4.33 -2.83
N GLU A 16 14.79 3.71 -2.68
CA GLU A 16 13.68 4.29 -1.90
C GLU A 16 14.07 4.54 -0.44
N LEU A 17 14.75 3.57 0.20
CA LEU A 17 15.25 3.76 1.56
C LEU A 17 16.32 4.85 1.63
N LEU A 18 17.28 4.83 0.71
CA LEU A 18 18.41 5.77 0.72
C LEU A 18 18.00 7.20 0.35
N ALA A 19 16.96 7.38 -0.45
CA ALA A 19 16.37 8.68 -0.74
C ALA A 19 15.85 9.34 0.56
N LYS A 20 15.24 8.56 1.46
CA LYS A 20 14.77 9.05 2.76
C LYS A 20 15.87 9.14 3.81
N TYR A 21 16.77 8.16 3.82
CA TYR A 21 17.83 8.01 4.83
C TYR A 21 19.21 7.87 4.18
N PRO A 22 19.80 8.96 3.67
CA PRO A 22 21.10 8.92 3.00
C PRO A 22 22.24 8.41 3.91
N SER A 23 22.09 8.54 5.23
CA SER A 23 23.05 8.07 6.23
C SER A 23 22.73 6.66 6.77
N SER A 24 21.85 5.90 6.10
CA SER A 24 21.58 4.52 6.45
C SER A 24 22.87 3.68 6.44
N ALA A 25 22.99 2.74 7.37
CA ALA A 25 24.09 1.76 7.37
C ALA A 25 23.95 0.71 6.25
N LEU A 26 22.92 0.77 5.41
CA LEU A 26 22.75 -0.13 4.28
C LEU A 26 23.79 0.19 3.19
N MET A 27 24.52 -0.83 2.73
CA MET A 27 25.45 -0.71 1.61
C MET A 27 25.11 -1.69 0.49
N LYS A 28 25.24 -1.23 -0.77
CA LYS A 28 25.23 -2.10 -1.95
C LYS A 28 26.60 -2.76 -2.08
N VAL A 29 26.61 -4.09 -2.09
CA VAL A 29 27.84 -4.88 -2.23
C VAL A 29 28.07 -5.21 -3.70
N ASN A 30 27.13 -5.89 -4.33
CA ASN A 30 27.25 -6.30 -5.73
C ASN A 30 25.89 -6.35 -6.42
N ASP A 31 25.88 -6.01 -7.70
CA ASP A 31 24.71 -6.16 -8.58
C ASP A 31 24.68 -7.60 -9.09
N LEU A 32 23.59 -8.30 -8.79
CA LEU A 32 23.44 -9.73 -9.09
C LEU A 32 22.95 -9.99 -10.52
N LYS A 33 22.62 -8.94 -11.29
CA LYS A 33 22.24 -9.03 -12.71
C LYS A 33 21.08 -9.99 -13.01
N TYR A 34 20.14 -10.10 -12.07
CA TYR A 34 18.88 -10.80 -12.29
C TYR A 34 17.72 -9.98 -11.71
N GLY A 35 16.49 -10.30 -12.12
CA GLY A 35 15.32 -9.51 -11.77
C GLY A 35 15.39 -8.11 -12.39
N GLU A 36 15.92 -7.99 -13.61
CA GLU A 36 16.06 -6.72 -14.29
C GLU A 36 14.70 -6.09 -14.61
N GLY A 37 14.58 -4.79 -14.37
CA GLY A 37 13.37 -4.02 -14.62
C GLY A 37 13.63 -2.52 -14.69
N ALA A 38 12.57 -1.73 -14.64
CA ALA A 38 12.69 -0.28 -14.65
C ALA A 38 11.48 0.38 -14.01
N LEU A 39 11.73 1.41 -13.21
CA LEU A 39 10.69 2.28 -12.69
C LEU A 39 10.54 3.48 -13.63
N TYR A 40 9.31 3.79 -14.04
CA TYR A 40 9.01 4.91 -14.91
C TYR A 40 8.04 5.87 -14.24
N ALA A 41 8.19 7.16 -14.51
CA ALA A 41 7.10 8.12 -14.33
C ALA A 41 6.22 8.02 -15.57
N ALA A 42 4.93 7.76 -15.37
CA ALA A 42 3.95 7.60 -16.43
C ALA A 42 2.76 8.55 -16.21
N ALA A 43 2.18 9.03 -17.31
CA ALA A 43 0.99 9.88 -17.33
C ALA A 43 -0.12 9.20 -18.12
N SER A 44 -1.37 9.59 -17.91
CA SER A 44 -2.47 9.12 -18.75
C SER A 44 -2.35 9.66 -20.18
N ALA A 45 -2.44 8.78 -21.18
CA ALA A 45 -2.47 9.18 -22.60
C ALA A 45 -3.63 10.15 -22.90
N ALA A 46 -4.75 10.00 -22.19
CA ALA A 46 -5.92 10.87 -22.32
C ALA A 46 -5.68 12.28 -21.77
N ALA A 47 -4.68 12.47 -20.90
CA ALA A 47 -4.32 13.78 -20.36
C ALA A 47 -3.48 14.63 -21.33
N GLY A 48 -3.06 14.07 -22.47
CA GLY A 48 -2.25 14.79 -23.47
C GLY A 48 -0.85 15.15 -22.99
N VAL A 49 -0.32 14.42 -22.00
CA VAL A 49 1.01 14.62 -21.42
C VAL A 49 1.91 13.45 -21.81
N ASP A 50 2.95 13.73 -22.59
CA ASP A 50 3.87 12.72 -23.15
C ASP A 50 5.35 12.93 -22.74
N SER A 51 5.63 14.00 -21.99
CA SER A 51 7.00 14.41 -21.64
C SER A 51 7.05 15.12 -20.29
N VAL A 52 8.23 15.12 -19.67
CA VAL A 52 8.49 15.85 -18.42
C VAL A 52 8.33 17.35 -18.62
N GLU A 53 8.71 17.88 -19.78
CA GLU A 53 8.54 19.27 -20.16
C GLU A 53 7.07 19.67 -20.18
N ALA A 54 6.20 18.82 -20.73
CA ALA A 54 4.75 19.04 -20.74
C ALA A 54 4.16 19.05 -19.32
N VAL A 55 4.58 18.12 -18.45
CA VAL A 55 4.18 18.15 -17.02
C VAL A 55 4.62 19.45 -16.35
N ARG A 56 5.90 19.82 -16.51
CA ARG A 56 6.49 20.99 -15.85
C ARG A 56 5.85 22.31 -16.29
N ALA A 57 5.28 22.34 -17.50
CA ALA A 57 4.59 23.50 -18.03
C ALA A 57 3.19 23.70 -17.44
N ARG A 58 2.61 22.70 -16.76
CA ARG A 58 1.27 22.85 -16.17
C ARG A 58 1.29 23.84 -15.00
N PRO A 59 0.24 24.69 -14.89
CA PRO A 59 0.15 25.70 -13.83
C PRO A 59 -0.27 25.12 -12.47
N ASP A 60 -0.96 23.98 -12.48
CA ASP A 60 -1.52 23.35 -11.29
C ASP A 60 -0.51 22.51 -10.51
N THR A 61 -0.86 22.16 -9.27
CA THR A 61 -0.07 21.20 -8.48
C THR A 61 -0.12 19.82 -9.13
N ILE A 62 1.05 19.26 -9.46
CA ILE A 62 1.19 17.92 -10.03
C ILE A 62 1.01 16.87 -8.95
N ARG A 63 -0.01 16.02 -9.09
CA ARG A 63 -0.27 14.91 -8.16
C ARG A 63 0.46 13.66 -8.63
N ILE A 64 1.33 13.10 -7.80
CA ILE A 64 2.14 11.93 -8.12
C ILE A 64 1.75 10.77 -7.22
N ALA A 65 1.16 9.72 -7.79
CA ALA A 65 0.84 8.46 -7.10
C ALA A 65 2.06 7.52 -7.13
N SER A 66 2.46 6.96 -5.98
CA SER A 66 3.63 6.07 -5.94
C SER A 66 3.63 5.13 -4.74
N GLU A 67 4.03 3.89 -4.97
CA GLU A 67 4.47 2.95 -3.92
C GLU A 67 5.87 3.31 -3.39
N TYR A 68 6.60 4.15 -4.14
CA TYR A 68 7.94 4.67 -3.82
C TYR A 68 7.87 6.20 -3.61
N PRO A 69 7.31 6.68 -2.49
CA PRO A 69 7.10 8.11 -2.27
C PRO A 69 8.40 8.92 -2.24
N ASN A 70 9.51 8.37 -1.73
CA ASN A 70 10.76 9.10 -1.65
C ASN A 70 11.44 9.20 -3.03
N LEU A 71 11.35 8.16 -3.86
CA LEU A 71 11.76 8.21 -5.27
C LEU A 71 10.87 9.15 -6.09
N ALA A 72 9.57 9.19 -5.82
CA ALA A 72 8.64 10.12 -6.48
C ALA A 72 8.97 11.58 -6.17
N GLU A 73 9.27 11.89 -4.90
CA GLU A 73 9.73 13.22 -4.49
C GLU A 73 11.08 13.57 -5.14
N SER A 74 12.04 12.63 -5.11
CA SER A 74 13.34 12.80 -5.77
C SER A 74 13.20 13.07 -7.27
N PHE A 75 12.32 12.34 -7.95
CA PHE A 75 11.99 12.56 -9.36
C PHE A 75 11.42 13.98 -9.58
N ALA A 76 10.46 14.42 -8.77
CA ALA A 76 9.85 15.74 -8.90
C ALA A 76 10.86 16.88 -8.71
N ILE A 77 11.76 16.73 -7.72
CA ILE A 77 12.83 17.70 -7.44
C ILE A 77 13.83 17.73 -8.60
N ASN A 78 14.31 16.57 -9.05
CA ASN A 78 15.31 16.46 -10.11
C ASN A 78 14.80 16.98 -11.47
N THR A 79 13.50 16.84 -11.72
CA THR A 79 12.82 17.37 -12.92
C THR A 79 12.35 18.82 -12.77
N ARG A 80 12.56 19.43 -11.60
CA ARG A 80 12.21 20.83 -11.26
C ARG A 80 10.72 21.12 -11.39
N LEU A 81 9.87 20.19 -10.93
CA LEU A 81 8.44 20.47 -10.77
C LEU A 81 8.24 21.52 -9.68
N LYS A 82 7.57 22.63 -10.01
CA LYS A 82 7.42 23.78 -9.09
C LYS A 82 6.43 23.51 -7.96
N HIS A 83 5.32 22.87 -8.30
CA HIS A 83 4.24 22.54 -7.38
C HIS A 83 3.89 21.08 -7.59
N PHE A 84 4.17 20.25 -6.59
CA PHE A 84 3.82 18.84 -6.62
C PHE A 84 3.35 18.35 -5.26
N SER A 85 2.60 17.26 -5.28
CA SER A 85 2.18 16.52 -4.10
C SER A 85 2.34 15.03 -4.39
N VAL A 86 3.04 14.33 -3.50
CA VAL A 86 3.22 12.87 -3.59
C VAL A 86 2.17 12.19 -2.71
N PHE A 87 1.47 11.23 -3.29
CA PHE A 87 0.50 10.37 -2.63
C PHE A 87 1.14 8.99 -2.45
N PRO A 88 1.55 8.63 -1.23
CA PRO A 88 2.05 7.29 -0.95
C PRO A 88 0.90 6.29 -1.08
N LEU A 89 1.20 5.15 -1.70
CA LEU A 89 0.24 4.07 -1.93
C LEU A 89 0.79 2.74 -1.43
N TRP A 90 -0.12 1.87 -1.02
CA TRP A 90 0.20 0.47 -0.69
C TRP A 90 0.29 -0.44 -1.92
N GLY A 91 -0.16 0.04 -3.09
CA GLY A 91 -0.17 -0.76 -4.30
C GLY A 91 -0.96 -0.12 -5.43
N GLY A 92 -0.63 -0.49 -6.66
CA GLY A 92 -1.48 -0.23 -7.82
C GLY A 92 -1.48 1.23 -8.25
N ALA A 93 -0.32 1.89 -8.25
CA ALA A 93 -0.20 3.30 -8.61
C ALA A 93 -0.77 3.63 -10.01
N GLU A 94 -0.73 2.67 -10.93
CA GLU A 94 -1.20 2.76 -12.31
C GLU A 94 -2.71 3.03 -12.45
N VAL A 95 -3.50 2.78 -11.41
CA VAL A 95 -4.96 2.96 -11.42
C VAL A 95 -5.39 4.40 -11.11
N TYR A 96 -4.47 5.25 -10.62
CA TYR A 96 -4.80 6.58 -10.11
C TYR A 96 -4.95 7.65 -11.21
N PRO A 97 -4.09 7.72 -12.24
CA PRO A 97 -4.27 8.67 -13.33
C PRO A 97 -5.44 8.29 -14.27
N PRO A 98 -6.13 9.28 -14.87
CA PRO A 98 -5.95 10.74 -14.67
C PRO A 98 -6.77 11.34 -13.52
N GLU A 99 -7.67 10.56 -12.91
CA GLU A 99 -8.71 11.11 -12.01
C GLU A 99 -8.14 11.65 -10.71
N SER A 100 -7.32 10.82 -10.07
CA SER A 100 -6.87 11.01 -8.69
C SER A 100 -5.40 11.41 -8.64
N ALA A 101 -4.66 11.24 -9.74
CA ALA A 101 -3.27 11.66 -9.90
C ALA A 101 -2.99 12.12 -11.34
N ASP A 102 -1.96 12.94 -11.50
CA ASP A 102 -1.47 13.38 -12.82
C ASP A 102 -0.37 12.44 -13.33
N LEU A 103 0.46 11.92 -12.42
CA LEU A 103 1.53 10.97 -12.67
C LEU A 103 1.43 9.75 -11.75
N ALA A 104 1.96 8.62 -12.21
CA ALA A 104 2.23 7.45 -11.39
C ALA A 104 3.68 6.97 -11.59
N LEU A 105 4.34 6.51 -10.54
CA LEU A 105 5.58 5.74 -10.68
C LEU A 105 5.23 4.25 -10.77
N VAL A 106 5.58 3.62 -11.88
CA VAL A 106 5.11 2.27 -12.23
C VAL A 106 6.27 1.45 -12.79
N GLY A 107 6.37 0.18 -12.36
CA GLY A 107 7.54 -0.69 -12.57
C GLY A 107 7.51 -1.57 -13.82
N THR A 108 6.36 -1.69 -14.51
CA THR A 108 6.25 -2.59 -15.67
C THR A 108 5.66 -1.89 -16.89
N ALA A 109 6.28 -2.11 -18.05
CA ALA A 109 5.81 -1.52 -19.32
C ALA A 109 4.49 -2.13 -19.80
N GLU A 110 4.20 -3.36 -19.38
CA GLU A 110 3.00 -4.12 -19.74
C GLU A 110 1.73 -3.46 -19.16
N GLU A 111 1.83 -2.91 -17.94
CA GLU A 111 0.74 -2.19 -17.26
C GLU A 111 0.37 -0.88 -17.98
N PHE A 112 1.33 -0.24 -18.69
CA PHE A 112 1.08 1.07 -19.30
C PHE A 112 -0.08 1.02 -20.29
N SER A 113 -0.01 0.12 -21.27
CA SER A 113 -1.03 0.01 -22.31
C SER A 113 -2.40 -0.42 -21.76
N PHE A 114 -2.41 -1.28 -20.73
CA PHE A 114 -3.66 -1.76 -20.13
C PHE A 114 -4.40 -0.65 -19.38
N TYR A 115 -3.67 0.24 -18.69
CA TYR A 115 -4.26 1.37 -17.96
C TYR A 115 -4.30 2.68 -18.75
N GLY A 116 -3.90 2.66 -20.02
CA GLY A 116 -3.88 3.85 -20.87
C GLY A 116 -2.84 4.88 -20.41
N LEU A 117 -1.74 4.42 -19.82
CA LEU A 117 -0.60 5.24 -19.43
C LEU A 117 0.47 5.25 -20.52
N VAL A 118 1.25 6.33 -20.54
CA VAL A 118 2.44 6.48 -21.37
C VAL A 118 3.63 6.83 -20.47
N PRO A 119 4.78 6.14 -20.61
CA PRO A 119 5.97 6.49 -19.86
C PRO A 119 6.53 7.81 -20.40
N ILE A 120 6.75 8.77 -19.50
CA ILE A 120 7.31 10.09 -19.85
C ILE A 120 8.78 10.21 -19.44
N SER A 121 9.25 9.38 -18.52
CA SER A 121 10.63 9.37 -18.05
C SER A 121 10.96 8.06 -17.33
N ARG A 122 12.19 7.56 -17.50
CA ARG A 122 12.71 6.46 -16.67
C ARG A 122 13.28 7.05 -15.39
N VAL A 123 12.76 6.63 -14.25
CA VAL A 123 13.19 7.06 -12.91
C VAL A 123 14.38 6.23 -12.45
N LEU A 124 14.31 4.91 -12.60
CA LEU A 124 15.33 3.98 -12.10
C LEU A 124 15.44 2.73 -12.97
N SER A 125 16.64 2.16 -13.06
CA SER A 125 16.86 0.78 -13.53
C SER A 125 16.86 -0.16 -12.33
N ILE A 126 16.06 -1.22 -12.40
CA ILE A 126 15.90 -2.18 -11.30
C ILE A 126 16.76 -3.41 -11.58
N SER A 127 17.49 -3.87 -10.56
CA SER A 127 18.09 -5.20 -10.52
C SER A 127 18.20 -5.68 -9.07
N ALA A 128 18.37 -6.98 -8.87
CA ALA A 128 18.66 -7.52 -7.54
C ALA A 128 20.10 -7.19 -7.12
N PHE A 129 20.26 -6.73 -5.88
CA PHE A 129 21.56 -6.44 -5.27
C PHE A 129 21.78 -7.29 -4.03
N LEU A 130 23.02 -7.78 -3.88
CA LEU A 130 23.55 -8.17 -2.58
C LEU A 130 23.80 -6.89 -1.79
N ILE A 131 23.19 -6.82 -0.61
CA ILE A 131 23.32 -5.72 0.34
C ILE A 131 23.94 -6.21 1.64
N ALA A 132 24.57 -5.29 2.35
CA ALA A 132 25.13 -5.55 3.67
C ALA A 132 24.82 -4.41 4.65
N ASN A 133 24.92 -4.71 5.93
CA ASN A 133 25.12 -3.69 6.94
C ASN A 133 26.60 -3.23 6.93
N HIS A 134 26.83 -1.93 6.81
CA HIS A 134 28.16 -1.33 6.70
C HIS A 134 29.03 -1.60 7.93
N ASP A 135 28.47 -1.61 9.13
CA ASP A 135 29.22 -1.85 10.37
C ASP A 135 29.62 -3.32 10.47
N SER A 136 28.68 -4.22 10.15
CA SER A 136 28.95 -5.65 10.08
C SER A 136 29.96 -6.02 9.00
N TRP A 137 29.93 -5.34 7.84
CA TRP A 137 30.81 -5.62 6.71
C TRP A 137 32.29 -5.63 7.10
N LYS A 138 32.71 -4.61 7.86
CA LYS A 138 34.09 -4.51 8.36
C LYS A 138 34.31 -5.38 9.57
N ALA A 139 33.42 -5.33 10.56
CA ALA A 139 33.62 -6.00 11.84
C ALA A 139 33.66 -7.54 11.72
N LYS A 140 32.92 -8.11 10.77
CA LYS A 140 32.78 -9.56 10.56
C LYS A 140 33.52 -10.08 9.33
N GLU A 141 34.33 -9.22 8.68
CA GLU A 141 35.06 -9.54 7.44
C GLU A 141 34.19 -10.20 6.35
N LEU A 142 32.97 -9.67 6.15
CA LEU A 142 31.96 -10.31 5.30
C LEU A 142 32.38 -10.42 3.83
N SER A 143 33.32 -9.59 3.38
CA SER A 143 33.91 -9.68 2.03
C SER A 143 34.44 -11.08 1.71
N LYS A 144 35.03 -11.78 2.68
CA LYS A 144 35.54 -13.16 2.50
C LYS A 144 34.40 -14.17 2.30
N MET A 145 33.26 -13.95 2.96
CA MET A 145 32.11 -14.85 2.88
C MET A 145 31.38 -14.74 1.55
N VAL A 146 31.34 -13.54 0.97
CA VAL A 146 30.59 -13.29 -0.28
C VAL A 146 31.46 -13.45 -1.53
N ALA A 147 32.79 -13.52 -1.40
CA ALA A 147 33.71 -13.73 -2.51
C ALA A 147 33.35 -14.91 -3.45
N PRO A 148 32.84 -16.07 -2.97
CA PRO A 148 32.39 -17.14 -3.86
C PRO A 148 31.20 -16.74 -4.74
N ILE A 149 30.26 -15.95 -4.20
CA ILE A 149 29.10 -15.44 -4.92
C ILE A 149 29.57 -14.44 -5.98
N GLU A 150 30.44 -13.50 -5.61
CA GLU A 150 31.02 -12.53 -6.56
C GLU A 150 31.77 -13.24 -7.70
N LYS A 151 32.52 -14.30 -7.38
CA LYS A 151 33.22 -15.11 -8.39
C LYS A 151 32.25 -15.87 -9.29
N ALA A 152 31.16 -16.40 -8.76
CA ALA A 152 30.13 -17.09 -9.55
C ALA A 152 29.36 -16.14 -10.49
N LEU A 153 29.29 -14.85 -10.15
CA LEU A 153 28.69 -13.80 -10.97
C LEU A 153 29.66 -13.25 -12.02
N MET A 154 30.95 -13.63 -11.99
CA MET A 154 31.87 -13.29 -13.08
C MET A 154 31.43 -14.03 -14.35
N PRO A 155 31.36 -13.34 -15.50
CA PRO A 155 30.70 -13.90 -16.67
C PRO A 155 31.50 -15.07 -17.26
N GLU A 156 31.04 -16.31 -17.05
CA GLU A 156 31.12 -17.28 -18.15
C GLU A 156 30.15 -16.82 -19.23
N LYS A 157 30.59 -16.84 -20.50
CA LYS A 157 29.85 -16.38 -21.68
C LYS A 157 28.41 -16.92 -21.72
N ALA A 158 27.48 -16.24 -21.07
CA ALA A 158 26.06 -16.51 -21.20
C ALA A 158 25.56 -15.66 -22.36
N GLY A 159 25.34 -16.31 -23.51
CA GLY A 159 24.67 -15.70 -24.64
C GLY A 159 23.38 -15.04 -24.18
N GLY A 160 23.26 -13.74 -24.47
CA GLY A 160 22.07 -12.97 -24.17
C GLY A 160 20.85 -13.68 -24.74
N LYS A 161 20.05 -14.27 -23.86
CA LYS A 161 18.67 -14.59 -24.20
C LYS A 161 17.94 -13.26 -24.18
N THR A 162 17.84 -12.64 -25.34
CA THR A 162 16.82 -11.64 -25.59
C THR A 162 15.48 -12.29 -25.27
N TRP A 163 14.81 -11.79 -24.22
CA TRP A 163 13.44 -12.17 -23.98
C TRP A 163 12.64 -11.58 -25.15
N GLY A 164 12.21 -12.47 -26.06
CA GLY A 164 11.36 -12.08 -27.16
C GLY A 164 10.01 -11.63 -26.60
N GLU A 165 9.80 -10.32 -26.53
CA GLU A 165 8.47 -9.73 -26.43
C GLU A 165 7.71 -10.05 -27.71
N LYS A 166 7.02 -11.18 -27.72
CA LYS A 166 5.85 -11.38 -28.56
C LYS A 166 4.70 -11.84 -27.68
N ARG A 167 3.93 -10.88 -27.18
CA ARG A 167 2.57 -11.13 -26.74
C ARG A 167 1.65 -10.05 -27.29
N SER A 168 0.52 -10.52 -27.77
CA SER A 168 -0.49 -9.74 -28.49
C SER A 168 -0.93 -8.54 -27.65
N PRO A 169 -1.12 -7.35 -28.25
CA PRO A 169 -1.65 -6.21 -27.53
C PRO A 169 -3.03 -6.60 -27.01
N GLY A 170 -3.17 -6.65 -25.68
CA GLY A 170 -4.47 -6.60 -25.04
C GLY A 170 -5.20 -5.36 -25.56
N LYS A 171 -6.51 -5.49 -25.80
CA LYS A 171 -7.32 -4.37 -26.28
C LYS A 171 -7.17 -3.20 -25.31
N GLU A 172 -6.62 -2.08 -25.79
CA GLU A 172 -6.41 -0.84 -25.05
C GLU A 172 -7.72 -0.47 -24.32
N MET A 173 -7.69 -0.41 -22.99
CA MET A 173 -8.82 0.12 -22.24
C MET A 173 -8.71 1.64 -22.24
N ARG A 174 -9.50 2.28 -23.10
CA ARG A 174 -9.67 3.72 -23.08
C ARG A 174 -10.62 4.08 -21.96
N TYR A 175 -10.04 4.49 -20.83
CA TYR A 175 -10.80 5.15 -19.79
C TYR A 175 -11.04 6.59 -20.22
N PRO A 176 -12.29 7.04 -20.35
CA PRO A 176 -12.54 8.46 -20.53
C PRO A 176 -11.94 9.20 -19.33
N ALA A 177 -11.24 10.30 -19.57
CA ALA A 177 -10.98 11.24 -18.48
C ALA A 177 -12.36 11.60 -17.91
N PRO A 178 -12.64 11.37 -16.62
CA PRO A 178 -13.88 11.86 -16.08
C PRO A 178 -13.80 13.37 -16.21
N GLU A 179 -14.73 13.93 -16.96
CA GLU A 179 -15.13 15.29 -16.68
C GLU A 179 -15.42 15.34 -15.18
N ALA A 180 -14.85 16.34 -14.51
CA ALA A 180 -15.05 16.60 -13.10
C ALA A 180 -16.48 17.08 -12.87
N ASP A 181 -17.46 16.25 -13.22
CA ASP A 181 -18.85 16.50 -12.95
C ASP A 181 -19.01 16.49 -11.43
N LYS A 182 -19.23 17.70 -10.91
CA LYS A 182 -19.44 17.99 -9.50
C LYS A 182 -20.58 17.17 -8.89
N ASP A 183 -21.47 16.62 -9.72
CA ASP A 183 -22.63 15.84 -9.30
C ASP A 183 -22.34 14.33 -9.25
N VAL A 184 -21.23 13.84 -9.82
CA VAL A 184 -20.85 12.41 -9.82
C VAL A 184 -20.25 12.00 -8.48
N VAL A 185 -20.79 10.95 -7.86
CA VAL A 185 -20.24 10.29 -6.66
C VAL A 185 -19.14 9.32 -7.08
N ARG A 186 -17.93 9.51 -6.55
CA ARG A 186 -16.80 8.60 -6.72
C ARG A 186 -16.78 7.61 -5.56
N LEU A 187 -17.02 6.34 -5.85
CA LEU A 187 -17.04 5.24 -4.90
C LEU A 187 -15.80 4.35 -5.06
N ALA A 188 -14.98 4.25 -4.02
CA ALA A 188 -13.89 3.29 -3.98
C ALA A 188 -14.36 1.92 -3.43
N LEU A 189 -13.98 0.84 -4.10
CA LEU A 189 -14.26 -0.54 -3.69
C LEU A 189 -12.97 -1.33 -3.43
N PRO A 190 -12.99 -2.29 -2.50
CA PRO A 190 -11.78 -2.98 -2.09
C PRO A 190 -11.37 -4.05 -3.09
N ASP A 191 -10.07 -4.24 -3.22
CA ASP A 191 -9.50 -5.43 -3.85
C ASP A 191 -9.16 -6.53 -2.84
N GLY A 192 -8.58 -7.62 -3.34
CA GLY A 192 -8.10 -8.71 -2.50
C GLY A 192 -9.23 -9.44 -1.77
N HIS A 193 -8.98 -9.83 -0.52
CA HIS A 193 -9.87 -10.72 0.22
C HIS A 193 -11.25 -10.11 0.54
N GLN A 194 -11.38 -8.78 0.59
CA GLN A 194 -12.67 -8.10 0.84
C GLN A 194 -13.53 -7.98 -0.41
N GLN A 195 -12.99 -8.29 -1.59
CA GLN A 195 -13.67 -8.09 -2.87
C GLN A 195 -14.94 -8.92 -3.01
N ALA A 196 -14.84 -10.25 -2.83
CA ALA A 196 -16.00 -11.13 -2.99
C ALA A 196 -17.12 -10.87 -1.95
N PRO A 197 -16.83 -10.72 -0.64
CA PRO A 197 -17.86 -10.33 0.33
C PRO A 197 -18.53 -8.98 0.00
N THR A 198 -17.75 -8.00 -0.47
CA THR A 198 -18.28 -6.69 -0.86
C THR A 198 -19.20 -6.80 -2.08
N GLN A 199 -18.80 -7.56 -3.11
CA GLN A 199 -19.63 -7.81 -4.29
C GLN A 199 -20.97 -8.46 -3.91
N GLN A 200 -20.94 -9.43 -2.99
CA GLN A 200 -22.14 -10.11 -2.52
C GLN A 200 -23.11 -9.14 -1.82
N LEU A 201 -22.61 -8.31 -0.91
CA LEU A 201 -23.41 -7.28 -0.24
C LEU A 201 -24.01 -6.29 -1.23
N LEU A 202 -23.22 -5.80 -2.18
CA LEU A 202 -23.70 -4.88 -3.21
C LEU A 202 -24.81 -5.50 -4.04
N SER A 203 -24.65 -6.78 -4.42
CA SER A 203 -25.67 -7.53 -5.15
C SER A 203 -26.96 -7.69 -4.35
N GLN A 204 -26.87 -7.98 -3.05
CA GLN A 204 -28.02 -8.05 -2.13
C GLN A 204 -28.71 -6.69 -1.98
N ALA A 205 -27.94 -5.61 -1.98
CA ALA A 205 -28.43 -4.23 -1.99
C ALA A 205 -29.04 -3.80 -3.34
N GLY A 206 -29.02 -4.66 -4.38
CA GLY A 206 -29.49 -4.32 -5.73
C GLY A 206 -28.52 -3.44 -6.53
N ILE A 207 -27.31 -3.22 -6.01
CA ILE A 207 -26.21 -2.50 -6.67
C ILE A 207 -25.40 -3.52 -7.46
N ARG A 208 -25.55 -3.48 -8.79
CA ARG A 208 -24.90 -4.41 -9.71
C ARG A 208 -23.67 -3.76 -10.32
N LEU A 209 -22.56 -4.49 -10.26
CA LEU A 209 -21.29 -4.13 -10.87
C LEU A 209 -20.98 -5.12 -11.99
N ASP A 210 -20.51 -4.63 -13.12
CA ASP A 210 -19.92 -5.47 -14.16
C ASP A 210 -18.39 -5.47 -13.99
N ASP A 211 -17.77 -6.64 -14.08
CA ASP A 211 -16.30 -6.81 -14.01
C ASP A 211 -15.68 -6.49 -12.62
N TYR A 212 -16.37 -6.88 -11.54
CA TYR A 212 -15.88 -6.84 -10.16
C TYR A 212 -16.28 -8.11 -9.40
N PRO A 213 -15.36 -9.06 -9.12
CA PRO A 213 -13.95 -9.04 -9.46
C PRO A 213 -13.69 -9.11 -10.97
N SER A 214 -12.59 -8.49 -11.42
CA SER A 214 -12.18 -8.55 -12.80
C SER A 214 -11.20 -9.69 -13.05
N GLU A 215 -11.50 -10.56 -14.01
CA GLU A 215 -10.59 -11.60 -14.48
C GLU A 215 -9.36 -11.04 -15.19
N LYS A 216 -9.48 -9.83 -15.76
CA LYS A 216 -8.42 -9.17 -16.54
C LYS A 216 -7.70 -8.07 -15.77
N GLY A 217 -8.06 -7.84 -14.51
CA GLY A 217 -7.50 -6.76 -13.70
C GLY A 217 -8.10 -5.39 -13.98
N ASN A 218 -9.31 -5.28 -14.55
CA ASN A 218 -10.02 -4.02 -14.63
C ASN A 218 -10.26 -3.44 -13.23
N ARG A 219 -9.91 -2.16 -13.06
CA ARG A 219 -10.03 -1.42 -11.80
C ARG A 219 -11.13 -0.36 -11.84
N ARG A 220 -11.90 -0.28 -12.92
CA ARG A 220 -13.01 0.66 -13.11
C ARG A 220 -14.26 -0.09 -13.61
N PRO A 221 -14.88 -0.91 -12.76
CA PRO A 221 -16.11 -1.62 -13.13
C PRO A 221 -17.24 -0.63 -13.40
N SER A 222 -18.17 -0.98 -14.29
CA SER A 222 -19.41 -0.24 -14.46
C SER A 222 -20.40 -0.56 -13.35
N ILE A 223 -21.26 0.39 -13.02
CA ILE A 223 -22.29 0.27 -11.97
C ILE A 223 -23.66 0.67 -12.54
N ASN A 224 -24.72 0.00 -12.09
CA ASN A 224 -26.10 0.30 -12.50
C ASN A 224 -26.71 1.54 -11.82
N LEU A 225 -25.89 2.44 -11.26
CA LEU A 225 -26.32 3.64 -10.58
C LEU A 225 -25.91 4.88 -11.38
N GLU A 226 -26.89 5.69 -11.76
CA GLU A 226 -26.64 6.93 -12.50
C GLU A 226 -25.90 7.96 -11.63
N GLY A 227 -24.89 8.61 -12.21
CA GLY A 227 -24.08 9.62 -11.50
C GLY A 227 -23.17 9.02 -10.43
N VAL A 228 -22.80 7.74 -10.55
CA VAL A 228 -21.82 7.08 -9.68
C VAL A 228 -20.69 6.51 -10.55
N SER A 229 -19.45 6.79 -10.18
CA SER A 229 -18.26 6.17 -10.77
C SER A 229 -17.56 5.31 -9.74
N VAL A 230 -17.02 4.17 -10.17
CA VAL A 230 -16.39 3.20 -9.28
C VAL A 230 -14.93 3.02 -9.64
N LYS A 231 -14.07 2.97 -8.62
CA LYS A 231 -12.67 2.55 -8.77
C LYS A 231 -12.34 1.50 -7.71
N VAL A 232 -11.60 0.47 -8.12
CA VAL A 232 -11.13 -0.59 -7.23
C VAL A 232 -9.70 -0.27 -6.81
N ILE A 233 -9.47 -0.07 -5.53
CA ILE A 233 -8.15 0.26 -4.96
C ILE A 233 -7.87 -0.55 -3.69
N ARG A 234 -6.63 -0.50 -3.21
CA ARG A 234 -6.23 -1.13 -1.95
C ARG A 234 -7.02 -0.53 -0.77
N PRO A 235 -7.62 -1.35 0.13
CA PRO A 235 -8.33 -0.86 1.31
C PRO A 235 -7.52 0.11 2.19
N GLN A 236 -6.21 -0.11 2.26
CA GLN A 236 -5.25 0.68 3.02
C GLN A 236 -5.18 2.14 2.55
N ASP A 237 -5.34 2.39 1.25
CA ASP A 237 -5.23 3.73 0.67
C ASP A 237 -6.52 4.54 0.86
N MET A 238 -7.67 3.86 0.99
CA MET A 238 -8.99 4.50 0.91
C MET A 238 -9.23 5.63 1.92
N PRO A 239 -8.87 5.51 3.21
CA PRO A 239 -9.09 6.59 4.17
C PRO A 239 -8.40 7.90 3.78
N LEU A 240 -7.15 7.82 3.31
CA LEU A 240 -6.39 8.97 2.83
C LEU A 240 -7.04 9.58 1.57
N GLN A 241 -7.48 8.73 0.64
CA GLN A 241 -8.10 9.21 -0.59
C GLN A 241 -9.46 9.88 -0.35
N VAL A 242 -10.25 9.38 0.60
CA VAL A 242 -11.50 10.04 1.03
C VAL A 242 -11.20 11.34 1.78
N ALA A 243 -10.17 11.35 2.64
CA ALA A 243 -9.78 12.55 3.38
C ALA A 243 -9.30 13.70 2.48
N ASN A 244 -8.72 13.36 1.33
CA ASN A 244 -8.25 14.29 0.31
C ASN A 244 -9.30 14.63 -0.75
N ASP A 245 -10.56 14.20 -0.56
CA ASP A 245 -11.66 14.41 -1.50
C ASP A 245 -11.39 13.82 -2.90
N ASN A 246 -10.52 12.80 -3.01
CA ASN A 246 -10.29 12.03 -4.25
C ASN A 246 -11.40 10.99 -4.48
N PHE A 247 -12.03 10.50 -3.42
CA PHE A 247 -13.29 9.75 -3.44
C PHE A 247 -14.30 10.37 -2.48
N ASP A 248 -15.58 10.25 -2.82
CA ASP A 248 -16.67 10.75 -1.98
C ASP A 248 -17.11 9.67 -0.95
N LEU A 249 -17.07 8.39 -1.35
CA LEU A 249 -17.37 7.22 -0.53
C LEU A 249 -16.33 6.11 -0.76
N ALA A 250 -16.10 5.28 0.26
CA ALA A 250 -15.31 4.06 0.10
C ALA A 250 -15.78 2.92 1.01
N ILE A 251 -15.62 1.68 0.57
CA ILE A 251 -15.82 0.48 1.41
C ILE A 251 -14.45 -0.08 1.80
N THR A 252 -14.08 0.03 3.08
CA THR A 252 -12.80 -0.45 3.63
C THR A 252 -13.01 -1.10 5.01
N GLY A 253 -11.95 -1.64 5.61
CA GLY A 253 -11.97 -2.14 6.98
C GLY A 253 -11.91 -1.01 8.02
N ARG A 254 -12.63 -1.16 9.14
CA ARG A 254 -12.58 -0.24 10.29
C ARG A 254 -11.17 -0.14 10.89
N ASP A 255 -10.39 -1.20 10.79
CA ASP A 255 -8.96 -1.27 11.10
C ASP A 255 -8.15 -0.28 10.27
N TRP A 256 -8.36 -0.20 8.96
CA TRP A 256 -7.68 0.78 8.10
C TRP A 256 -8.14 2.22 8.35
N LEU A 257 -9.43 2.43 8.63
CA LEU A 257 -9.91 3.73 9.09
C LEU A 257 -9.23 4.13 10.41
N THR A 258 -9.14 3.19 11.36
CA THR A 258 -8.52 3.43 12.67
C THR A 258 -7.04 3.71 12.54
N GLU A 259 -6.32 2.97 11.69
CA GLU A 259 -4.90 3.17 11.38
C GLU A 259 -4.66 4.60 10.88
N HIS A 260 -5.46 5.04 9.90
CA HIS A 260 -5.39 6.40 9.38
C HIS A 260 -5.70 7.46 10.43
N LEU A 261 -6.72 7.26 11.27
CA LEU A 261 -7.09 8.20 12.33
C LEU A 261 -6.08 8.22 13.50
N CYS A 262 -5.30 7.16 13.70
CA CYS A 262 -4.17 7.18 14.63
C CYS A 262 -3.08 8.14 14.15
N GLN A 263 -2.82 8.17 12.84
CA GLN A 263 -1.85 9.07 12.23
C GLN A 263 -2.37 10.50 12.10
N PHE A 264 -3.64 10.66 11.72
CA PHE A 264 -4.28 11.93 11.43
C PHE A 264 -5.57 12.11 12.26
N PRO A 265 -5.49 12.41 13.57
CA PRO A 265 -6.67 12.52 14.44
C PRO A 265 -7.67 13.59 14.01
N SER A 266 -7.22 14.62 13.29
CA SER A 266 -8.05 15.70 12.75
C SER A 266 -8.52 15.46 11.31
N SER A 267 -8.32 14.25 10.76
CA SER A 267 -8.74 13.93 9.41
C SER A 267 -10.27 14.05 9.28
N PRO A 268 -10.77 14.55 8.14
CA PRO A 268 -12.22 14.68 7.94
C PRO A 268 -12.90 13.33 7.66
N VAL A 269 -12.16 12.26 7.37
CA VAL A 269 -12.77 10.96 7.07
C VAL A 269 -13.44 10.37 8.30
N LYS A 270 -14.63 9.79 8.11
CA LYS A 270 -15.40 9.15 9.18
C LYS A 270 -16.12 7.91 8.68
N GLU A 271 -16.42 7.03 9.63
CA GLU A 271 -17.36 5.93 9.39
C GLU A 271 -18.78 6.48 9.23
N LEU A 272 -19.48 6.03 8.19
CA LEU A 272 -20.89 6.34 7.92
C LEU A 272 -21.80 5.17 8.29
N LEU A 273 -21.31 3.95 8.12
CA LEU A 273 -22.06 2.72 8.33
C LEU A 273 -21.12 1.53 8.56
N ASP A 274 -21.40 0.73 9.58
CA ASP A 274 -20.85 -0.62 9.74
C ASP A 274 -21.57 -1.59 8.81
N LEU A 275 -20.83 -2.29 7.95
CA LEU A 275 -21.39 -3.27 7.00
C LEU A 275 -21.45 -4.69 7.59
N LYS A 276 -20.89 -4.90 8.79
CA LYS A 276 -20.87 -6.17 9.53
C LYS A 276 -20.23 -7.36 8.80
N LEU A 277 -19.47 -7.10 7.75
CA LEU A 277 -18.76 -8.12 6.96
C LEU A 277 -17.31 -8.26 7.42
N GLY A 278 -16.72 -9.42 7.15
CA GLY A 278 -15.28 -9.63 7.28
C GLY A 278 -14.76 -9.38 8.70
N ARG A 279 -15.53 -9.82 9.72
CA ARG A 279 -15.18 -9.56 11.12
C ARG A 279 -13.82 -10.16 11.48
N VAL A 280 -12.93 -9.33 11.97
CA VAL A 280 -11.60 -9.69 12.50
C VAL A 280 -11.36 -9.01 13.84
N LYS A 281 -10.33 -9.47 14.56
CA LYS A 281 -9.81 -8.83 15.77
C LYS A 281 -8.41 -8.32 15.50
N VAL A 282 -8.12 -7.08 15.85
CA VAL A 282 -6.74 -6.58 15.90
C VAL A 282 -6.18 -6.95 17.28
N VAL A 283 -5.08 -7.69 17.31
CA VAL A 283 -4.56 -8.38 18.50
C VAL A 283 -3.09 -8.09 18.72
N ALA A 284 -2.68 -8.15 19.98
CA ALA A 284 -1.29 -8.14 20.40
C ALA A 284 -0.81 -9.57 20.61
N VAL A 285 0.31 -9.93 19.99
CA VAL A 285 0.76 -11.31 19.85
C VAL A 285 2.24 -11.44 20.23
N VAL A 286 2.58 -12.50 20.95
CA VAL A 286 3.97 -12.87 21.32
C VAL A 286 4.24 -14.34 21.00
N SER A 287 5.50 -14.76 20.98
CA SER A 287 5.86 -16.18 20.88
C SER A 287 5.43 -16.95 22.13
N GLN A 288 4.87 -18.16 21.97
CA GLN A 288 4.52 -19.06 23.09
C GLN A 288 5.74 -19.58 23.85
N GLU A 289 6.94 -19.46 23.26
CA GLU A 289 8.20 -19.82 23.93
C GLU A 289 8.56 -18.85 25.06
N LEU A 290 7.88 -17.71 25.11
CA LEU A 290 8.04 -16.69 26.14
C LEU A 290 6.98 -16.88 27.23
N ASP A 291 7.39 -16.73 28.49
CA ASP A 291 6.48 -16.73 29.63
C ASP A 291 5.83 -15.35 29.80
N ILE A 292 5.01 -14.97 28.82
CA ILE A 292 4.31 -13.69 28.74
C ILE A 292 2.82 -13.99 28.58
N ALA A 293 2.01 -13.59 29.55
CA ALA A 293 0.57 -13.75 29.50
C ALA A 293 -0.14 -12.46 29.06
N ASP A 294 0.40 -11.30 29.44
CA ASP A 294 -0.15 -9.99 29.09
C ASP A 294 0.91 -8.93 28.75
N ILE A 295 0.47 -7.71 28.48
CA ILE A 295 1.34 -6.58 28.13
C ILE A 295 2.22 -6.10 29.29
N ARG A 296 1.79 -6.31 30.54
CA ARG A 296 2.58 -5.93 31.73
C ARG A 296 3.75 -6.88 31.88
N ASP A 297 3.52 -8.19 31.72
CA ASP A 297 4.57 -9.20 31.71
C ASP A 297 5.63 -8.87 30.66
N LEU A 298 5.21 -8.48 29.44
CA LEU A 298 6.14 -8.06 28.40
C LEU A 298 6.94 -6.81 28.82
N SER A 299 6.30 -5.83 29.45
CA SER A 299 6.93 -4.58 29.87
C SER A 299 7.95 -4.75 31.01
N GLU A 300 7.73 -5.74 31.87
CA GLU A 300 8.57 -6.07 33.03
C GLU A 300 9.62 -7.14 32.71
N SER A 301 9.54 -7.76 31.53
CA SER A 301 10.47 -8.80 31.10
C SER A 301 11.92 -8.28 30.96
N GLU A 302 12.90 -9.14 31.24
CA GLU A 302 14.34 -8.83 31.09
C GLU A 302 14.82 -8.83 29.63
N ARG A 303 13.93 -8.55 28.66
CA ARG A 303 14.28 -8.55 27.23
C ARG A 303 15.18 -7.37 26.88
N ALA A 304 15.99 -7.57 25.84
CA ALA A 304 16.83 -6.52 25.29
C ALA A 304 15.97 -5.34 24.81
N LEU A 305 16.32 -4.13 25.23
CA LEU A 305 15.68 -2.90 24.79
C LEU A 305 16.44 -2.26 23.61
N PRO A 306 15.75 -1.55 22.70
CA PRO A 306 14.30 -1.32 22.67
C PRO A 306 13.52 -2.57 22.22
N LEU A 307 12.32 -2.76 22.77
CA LEU A 307 11.37 -3.77 22.31
C LEU A 307 11.02 -3.54 20.84
N ARG A 308 11.05 -4.60 20.04
CA ARG A 308 10.77 -4.58 18.61
C ARG A 308 9.31 -4.93 18.39
N VAL A 309 8.53 -3.99 17.88
CA VAL A 309 7.09 -4.16 17.65
C VAL A 309 6.87 -4.23 16.15
N ALA A 310 6.58 -5.43 15.63
CA ALA A 310 6.22 -5.65 14.24
C ALA A 310 4.73 -5.38 14.01
N SER A 311 4.37 -4.78 12.86
CA SER A 311 2.97 -4.55 12.50
C SER A 311 2.85 -4.09 11.04
N GLU A 312 1.75 -4.44 10.36
CA GLU A 312 1.29 -3.72 9.17
C GLU A 312 0.56 -2.41 9.56
N TYR A 313 0.00 -2.36 10.77
CA TYR A 313 -0.70 -1.22 11.37
C TYR A 313 0.24 -0.42 12.27
N ILE A 314 1.15 0.35 11.66
CA ILE A 314 2.24 1.03 12.38
C ILE A 314 1.71 2.05 13.39
N ASN A 315 0.67 2.80 13.04
CA ASN A 315 0.13 3.86 13.89
C ASN A 315 -0.73 3.29 15.02
N ILE A 316 -1.48 2.21 14.78
CA ILE A 316 -2.17 1.44 15.83
C ILE A 316 -1.15 0.83 16.79
N ALA A 317 -0.08 0.22 16.27
CA ALA A 317 0.96 -0.38 17.10
C ALA A 317 1.68 0.67 17.96
N ASP A 318 1.99 1.84 17.37
CA ASP A 318 2.58 2.96 18.10
C ASP A 318 1.64 3.44 19.22
N ARG A 319 0.35 3.61 18.91
CA ARG A 319 -0.65 4.00 19.92
C ARG A 319 -0.76 2.96 21.03
N TYR A 320 -0.84 1.68 20.68
CA TYR A 320 -0.91 0.59 21.65
C TYR A 320 0.31 0.56 22.59
N ALA A 321 1.52 0.72 22.04
CA ALA A 321 2.75 0.77 22.82
C ALA A 321 2.77 1.96 23.79
N ARG A 322 2.31 3.15 23.33
CA ARG A 322 2.22 4.37 24.15
C ARG A 322 1.17 4.25 25.26
N ASP A 323 -0.03 3.77 24.92
CA ASP A 323 -1.14 3.63 25.85
C ASP A 323 -0.82 2.62 26.97
N ASN A 324 -0.05 1.57 26.63
CA ASN A 324 0.46 0.58 27.59
C ASN A 324 1.82 0.94 28.22
N ARG A 325 2.34 2.14 27.97
CA ARG A 325 3.59 2.66 28.56
C ARG A 325 4.80 1.75 28.36
N LEU A 326 4.94 1.14 27.18
CA LEU A 326 6.15 0.41 26.83
C LEU A 326 7.33 1.40 26.79
N ASN A 327 8.30 1.21 27.69
CA ASN A 327 9.37 2.17 27.96
C ASN A 327 10.20 2.55 26.73
N ARG A 328 10.83 1.55 26.09
CA ARG A 328 11.66 1.74 24.89
C ARG A 328 11.21 0.72 23.87
N TYR A 329 10.67 1.20 22.75
CA TYR A 329 10.30 0.34 21.64
C TYR A 329 10.71 0.94 20.30
N ARG A 330 10.75 0.09 19.28
CA ARG A 330 10.95 0.43 17.88
C ARG A 330 9.91 -0.29 17.06
N LEU A 331 9.24 0.45 16.18
CA LEU A 331 8.27 -0.11 15.23
C LEU A 331 9.01 -0.71 14.03
N ILE A 332 8.53 -1.87 13.59
CA ILE A 332 9.03 -2.61 12.43
C ILE A 332 7.85 -2.79 11.47
N PRO A 333 7.79 -2.03 10.37
CA PRO A 333 6.76 -2.26 9.37
C PRO A 333 6.93 -3.65 8.75
N THR A 334 5.81 -4.35 8.60
CA THR A 334 5.72 -5.63 7.88
C THR A 334 4.80 -5.47 6.66
N TRP A 335 5.00 -6.30 5.65
CA TRP A 335 4.22 -6.31 4.40
C TRP A 335 3.87 -7.75 4.02
N GLY A 336 3.15 -8.42 4.93
CA GLY A 336 2.85 -9.86 4.88
C GLY A 336 3.83 -10.75 5.66
N ALA A 337 3.39 -12.01 5.88
CA ALA A 337 4.09 -13.04 6.65
C ALA A 337 4.61 -12.55 8.01
N SER A 338 3.82 -11.71 8.68
CA SER A 338 4.29 -10.98 9.85
C SER A 338 4.51 -11.91 11.06
N GLU A 339 3.87 -13.09 11.06
CA GLU A 339 4.07 -14.14 12.06
C GLU A 339 5.53 -14.63 12.11
N ALA A 340 6.25 -14.56 10.99
CA ALA A 340 7.65 -14.99 10.90
C ALA A 340 8.62 -14.05 11.63
N PHE A 341 8.17 -12.88 12.09
CA PHE A 341 9.02 -11.96 12.83
C PHE A 341 9.21 -12.40 14.29
N LEU A 342 8.32 -13.21 14.85
CA LEU A 342 8.39 -13.61 16.26
C LEU A 342 9.05 -14.98 16.44
N PRO A 343 9.95 -15.15 17.44
CA PRO A 343 10.56 -14.14 18.31
C PRO A 343 11.87 -13.52 17.78
N GLU A 344 12.38 -13.98 16.64
CA GLU A 344 13.75 -13.69 16.18
C GLU A 344 13.93 -12.23 15.77
N ASP A 345 12.97 -11.63 15.08
CA ASP A 345 13.04 -10.28 14.51
C ASP A 345 12.20 -9.24 15.26
N ALA A 346 11.25 -9.69 16.06
CA ALA A 346 10.36 -8.86 16.88
C ALA A 346 10.11 -9.48 18.26
N ASP A 347 9.67 -8.65 19.18
CA ASP A 347 9.31 -9.03 20.54
C ASP A 347 7.78 -9.04 20.75
N LEU A 348 7.07 -8.22 19.96
CA LEU A 348 5.62 -8.08 19.92
C LEU A 348 5.16 -7.94 18.45
N LEU A 349 4.06 -8.57 18.11
CA LEU A 349 3.38 -8.40 16.82
C LEU A 349 1.98 -7.82 17.05
N ILE A 350 1.62 -6.77 16.30
CA ILE A 350 0.25 -6.28 16.19
C ILE A 350 -0.29 -6.68 14.82
N GLU A 351 -1.31 -7.52 14.80
CA GLU A 351 -1.88 -8.04 13.54
C GLU A 351 -3.39 -8.26 13.68
N ASN A 352 -4.09 -8.37 12.56
CA ASN A 352 -5.47 -8.82 12.56
C ASN A 352 -5.57 -10.36 12.58
N THR A 353 -6.66 -10.90 13.10
CA THR A 353 -6.94 -12.33 13.01
C THR A 353 -8.44 -12.59 12.97
N GLN A 354 -8.85 -13.54 12.14
CA GLN A 354 -10.25 -13.98 12.08
C GLN A 354 -10.53 -15.13 13.05
N THR A 355 -9.69 -16.18 13.01
CA THR A 355 -9.89 -17.41 13.80
C THR A 355 -8.75 -17.71 14.76
N GLY A 356 -7.61 -17.01 14.68
CA GLY A 356 -6.39 -17.31 15.43
C GLY A 356 -5.62 -18.54 14.95
N ARG A 357 -6.10 -19.27 13.91
CA ARG A 357 -5.47 -20.52 13.45
C ARG A 357 -4.04 -20.33 12.94
N THR A 358 -3.79 -19.28 12.14
CA THR A 358 -2.45 -18.99 11.61
C THR A 358 -1.46 -18.70 12.74
N LEU A 359 -1.84 -17.83 13.67
CA LEU A 359 -1.05 -17.54 14.87
C LEU A 359 -0.73 -18.80 15.67
N ALA A 360 -1.71 -19.68 15.89
CA ALA A 360 -1.51 -20.94 16.60
C ALA A 360 -0.57 -21.91 15.86
N GLN A 361 -0.65 -21.99 14.52
CA GLN A 361 0.26 -22.81 13.71
C GLN A 361 1.72 -22.35 13.82
N HIS A 362 1.93 -21.05 14.00
CA HIS A 362 3.25 -20.46 14.22
C HIS A 362 3.66 -20.42 15.71
N LYS A 363 2.96 -21.15 16.59
CA LYS A 363 3.21 -21.16 18.05
C LYS A 363 3.19 -19.76 18.67
N LEU A 364 2.27 -18.91 18.22
CA LEU A 364 2.08 -17.58 18.75
C LEU A 364 0.88 -17.53 19.72
N ARG A 365 0.93 -16.60 20.67
CA ARG A 365 -0.10 -16.39 21.69
C ARG A 365 -0.63 -14.97 21.60
N ILE A 366 -1.95 -14.85 21.51
CA ILE A 366 -2.63 -13.56 21.69
C ILE A 366 -2.60 -13.22 23.19
N ILE A 367 -2.02 -12.06 23.51
CA ILE A 367 -1.92 -11.54 24.88
C ILE A 367 -2.87 -10.37 25.14
N ASP A 368 -3.37 -9.73 24.07
CA ASP A 368 -4.41 -8.71 24.16
C ASP A 368 -5.24 -8.62 22.86
N THR A 369 -6.48 -8.14 22.97
CA THR A 369 -7.32 -7.76 21.83
C THR A 369 -7.57 -6.26 21.87
N LEU A 370 -7.00 -5.53 20.91
CA LEU A 370 -7.08 -4.07 20.85
C LEU A 370 -8.51 -3.62 20.49
N PHE A 371 -9.08 -4.20 19.44
CA PHE A 371 -10.47 -3.94 19.01
C PHE A 371 -10.93 -4.95 17.96
N GLU A 372 -12.23 -4.94 17.66
CA GLU A 372 -12.82 -5.69 16.55
C GLU A 372 -13.01 -4.79 15.32
N SER A 373 -12.72 -5.31 14.14
CA SER A 373 -12.90 -4.64 12.86
C SER A 373 -13.89 -5.39 11.98
N THR A 374 -14.67 -4.64 11.22
CA THR A 374 -15.57 -5.10 10.16
C THR A 374 -15.38 -4.17 8.96
N ALA A 375 -15.85 -4.60 7.78
CA ALA A 375 -15.98 -3.69 6.66
C ALA A 375 -16.96 -2.56 7.01
N CYS A 376 -16.66 -1.35 6.57
CA CYS A 376 -17.43 -0.15 6.82
C CYS A 376 -17.48 0.74 5.57
N LEU A 377 -18.57 1.49 5.42
CA LEU A 377 -18.66 2.59 4.48
C LEU A 377 -18.09 3.84 5.15
N ILE A 378 -17.09 4.46 4.52
CA ILE A 378 -16.49 5.71 4.97
C ILE A 378 -16.80 6.85 4.00
N GLY A 379 -16.76 8.07 4.52
CA GLY A 379 -16.92 9.31 3.75
C GLY A 379 -16.32 10.51 4.46
N SER A 380 -16.26 11.65 3.77
CA SER A 380 -15.74 12.91 4.33
C SER A 380 -16.78 13.62 5.19
N ALA A 381 -16.37 14.17 6.33
CA ALA A 381 -17.17 15.06 7.17
C ALA A 381 -17.28 16.49 6.61
N ARG A 382 -16.50 16.81 5.55
CA ARG A 382 -16.58 18.09 4.85
C ARG A 382 -17.94 18.25 4.17
N ARG A 383 -18.36 19.50 3.95
CA ARG A 383 -19.63 19.79 3.28
C ARG A 383 -19.55 19.44 1.81
N VAL A 384 -20.48 18.61 1.35
CA VAL A 384 -20.73 18.37 -0.08
C VAL A 384 -21.50 19.55 -0.64
N SER A 385 -20.94 20.25 -1.62
CA SER A 385 -21.55 21.46 -2.22
C SER A 385 -22.69 21.16 -3.18
N SER A 386 -22.66 20.00 -3.87
CA SER A 386 -23.72 19.57 -4.78
C SER A 386 -24.87 18.88 -4.03
N PRO A 387 -26.12 19.39 -4.13
CA PRO A 387 -27.29 18.71 -3.57
C PRO A 387 -27.53 17.34 -4.20
N ALA A 388 -27.36 17.20 -5.53
CA ALA A 388 -27.56 15.95 -6.25
C ALA A 388 -26.55 14.88 -5.81
N LYS A 389 -25.27 15.25 -5.67
CA LYS A 389 -24.23 14.36 -5.13
C LYS A 389 -24.58 13.90 -3.72
N LYS A 390 -25.01 14.83 -2.86
CA LYS A 390 -25.38 14.53 -1.48
C LYS A 390 -26.54 13.52 -1.42
N GLU A 391 -27.59 13.74 -2.21
CA GLU A 391 -28.74 12.83 -2.30
C GLU A 391 -28.33 11.44 -2.77
N ARG A 392 -27.46 11.34 -3.77
CA ARG A 392 -26.90 10.06 -4.24
C ARG A 392 -26.12 9.34 -3.14
N MET A 393 -25.26 10.04 -2.40
CA MET A 393 -24.50 9.46 -1.29
C MET A 393 -25.41 8.95 -0.17
N GLU A 394 -26.46 9.71 0.19
CA GLU A 394 -27.46 9.33 1.18
C GLU A 394 -28.26 8.10 0.73
N SER A 395 -28.64 8.04 -0.56
CA SER A 395 -29.34 6.90 -1.16
C SER A 395 -28.49 5.62 -1.12
N ILE A 396 -27.21 5.70 -1.51
CA ILE A 396 -26.26 4.58 -1.43
C ILE A 396 -26.13 4.11 0.02
N THR A 397 -25.90 5.03 0.96
CA THR A 397 -25.74 4.71 2.39
C THR A 397 -26.99 4.03 2.96
N LYS A 398 -28.19 4.50 2.61
CA LYS A 398 -29.46 3.90 3.04
C LYS A 398 -29.65 2.49 2.49
N THR A 399 -29.33 2.30 1.21
CA THR A 399 -29.45 1.00 0.55
C THR A 399 -28.50 -0.02 1.17
N LEU A 400 -27.24 0.37 1.42
CA LEU A 400 -26.26 -0.49 2.09
C LEU A 400 -26.64 -0.80 3.54
N ARG A 401 -27.22 0.17 4.26
CA ARG A 401 -27.69 -0.03 5.65
C ARG A 401 -28.72 -1.13 5.72
N LYS A 402 -29.71 -1.10 4.80
CA LYS A 402 -30.73 -2.14 4.74
C LYS A 402 -30.12 -3.52 4.49
N ALA A 403 -29.20 -3.63 3.53
CA ALA A 403 -28.53 -4.91 3.25
C ALA A 403 -27.69 -5.41 4.44
N ALA A 404 -27.01 -4.51 5.17
CA ALA A 404 -26.22 -4.86 6.36
C ALA A 404 -27.08 -5.22 7.59
N GLU A 405 -28.36 -4.84 7.62
CA GLU A 405 -29.30 -5.26 8.66
C GLU A 405 -29.87 -6.66 8.42
N GLU A 406 -29.77 -7.17 7.19
CA GLU A 406 -30.20 -8.52 6.79
C GLU A 406 -29.10 -9.59 6.97
N ILE A 407 -27.89 -9.17 7.36
CA ILE A 407 -26.74 -10.00 7.79
C ILE A 407 -26.80 -10.17 9.31
#